data_AF-A0A432SUS2-F1
#
_entry.id   AF-A0A432SUS2-F1
#
_cell.length_a   1.000
_cell.length_b   1.000
_cell.length_c   1.000
_cell.angle_alpha   90.00
_cell.angle_beta   90.00
_cell.angle_gamma   90.00
#
_symmetry.space_group_name_H-M   'P 1'
#
loop_
_entity.id
_entity.type
_entity.pdbx_description
1 polymer ?
#
loop_
_entity_poly.entity_id
_entity_poly.type
_entity_poly.pdbx_seq_one_letter_code
_entity_poly.pdbx_strand_id
1 'polypeptide(L)'
;METIVSVYPKASRNDLFALALAKQEQCPLLTGDAALRKAGKEEKVKVLGTIWIIDELIKHNIITQDESMEAYNMMKENKRRLPWKLIEL
;
A
#
# COMPACT_ATOMS: atom_id res chain seq x y z
N MET A 1 25.95 10.56 12.42
CA MET A 1 24.54 10.80 12.06
C MET A 1 24.02 9.51 11.46
N GLU A 2 22.99 8.90 12.05
CA GLU A 2 22.40 7.68 11.50
C GLU A 2 21.71 7.98 10.17
N THR A 3 21.85 7.09 9.21
CA THR A 3 21.17 7.22 7.90
C THR A 3 19.80 6.57 7.97
N ILE A 4 18.85 7.02 7.16
CA ILE A 4 17.52 6.39 7.08
C ILE A 4 17.61 4.90 6.72
N VAL A 5 18.66 4.50 5.97
CA VAL A 5 18.96 3.10 5.61
C VAL A 5 19.34 2.27 6.84
N SER A 6 20.10 2.84 7.80
CA SER A 6 20.46 2.14 9.04
C SER A 6 19.27 2.01 10.00
N VAL A 7 18.31 2.94 9.95
CA VAL A 7 17.08 2.88 10.76
C VAL A 7 16.11 1.82 10.22
N TYR A 8 16.00 1.70 8.90
CA TYR A 8 15.06 0.79 8.23
C TYR A 8 15.77 -0.26 7.36
N PRO A 9 16.60 -1.16 7.92
CA PRO A 9 17.47 -2.05 7.16
C PRO A 9 16.75 -3.11 6.31
N LYS A 10 15.44 -3.31 6.55
CA LYS A 10 14.60 -4.27 5.80
C LYS A 10 13.91 -3.64 4.58
N ALA A 11 13.94 -2.31 4.44
CA ALA A 11 13.45 -1.61 3.27
C ALA A 11 14.63 -1.37 2.31
N SER A 12 14.42 -1.57 1.01
CA SER A 12 15.45 -1.27 0.03
C SER A 12 15.70 0.25 -0.07
N ARG A 13 16.81 0.65 -0.69
CA ARG A 13 17.08 2.09 -0.94
C ARG A 13 15.97 2.75 -1.75
N ASN A 14 15.40 2.05 -2.74
CA ASN A 14 14.31 2.56 -3.56
C ASN A 14 13.01 2.71 -2.76
N ASP A 15 12.73 1.77 -1.84
CA ASP A 15 11.61 1.89 -0.91
C ASP A 15 11.75 3.15 -0.05
N LEU A 16 12.96 3.42 0.44
CA LEU A 16 13.24 4.58 1.26
C LEU A 16 13.20 5.89 0.46
N PHE A 17 13.55 5.87 -0.83
CA PHE A 17 13.33 7.02 -1.72
C PHE A 17 11.84 7.29 -1.92
N ALA A 18 11.01 6.26 -2.13
CA ALA A 18 9.57 6.42 -2.24
C ALA A 18 8.95 6.99 -0.96
N LEU A 19 9.42 6.53 0.21
CA LEU A 19 9.01 7.08 1.51
C LEU A 19 9.42 8.54 1.69
N ALA A 20 10.68 8.87 1.38
CA ALA A 20 11.19 10.22 1.49
C ALA A 20 10.42 11.18 0.57
N LEU A 21 10.13 10.76 -0.66
CA LEU A 21 9.34 11.53 -1.61
C LEU A 21 7.90 11.73 -1.12
N ALA A 22 7.22 10.66 -0.68
CA ALA A 22 5.86 10.77 -0.15
C ALA A 22 5.78 11.73 1.05
N LYS A 23 6.78 11.70 1.93
CA LYS A 23 6.89 12.61 3.07
C LYS A 23 7.09 14.07 2.63
N GLN A 24 7.96 14.30 1.65
CA GLN A 24 8.23 15.64 1.10
C GLN A 24 6.98 16.24 0.44
N GLU A 25 6.32 15.46 -0.41
CA GLU A 25 5.13 15.87 -1.16
C GLU A 25 3.85 15.85 -0.32
N GLN A 26 3.94 15.49 0.96
CA GLN A 26 2.83 15.37 1.91
C GLN A 26 1.68 14.49 1.38
N CYS A 27 2.04 13.44 0.65
CA CYS A 27 1.09 12.55 0.00
C CYS A 27 1.15 11.13 0.59
N PRO A 28 0.11 10.30 0.39
CA PRO A 28 0.14 8.93 0.87
C PRO A 28 1.20 8.09 0.13
N LEU A 29 1.89 7.22 0.87
CA LEU A 29 2.74 6.18 0.31
C LEU A 29 1.90 4.95 -0.06
N LEU A 30 1.90 4.58 -1.34
CA LEU A 30 1.23 3.38 -1.82
C LEU A 30 2.20 2.20 -1.81
N THR A 31 1.99 1.22 -0.92
CA THR A 31 2.85 0.03 -0.86
C THR A 31 2.16 -1.20 -0.27
N GLY A 32 2.46 -2.37 -0.84
CA GLY A 32 2.14 -3.69 -0.26
C GLY A 32 3.25 -4.24 0.65
N ASP A 33 4.47 -3.69 0.58
CA ASP A 33 5.62 -4.21 1.31
C ASP A 33 5.48 -3.98 2.82
N ALA A 34 5.82 -5.01 3.61
CA ALA A 34 5.63 -4.98 5.05
C ALA A 34 6.66 -4.11 5.78
N ALA A 35 7.92 -4.11 5.31
CA ALA A 35 8.98 -3.31 5.92
C ALA A 35 8.77 -1.83 5.61
N LEU A 36 8.45 -1.49 4.36
CA LEU A 36 8.16 -0.13 3.95
C LEU A 36 6.88 0.42 4.59
N ARG A 37 5.82 -0.40 4.72
CA ARG A 37 4.61 0.01 5.46
C ARG A 37 4.91 0.32 6.93
N LYS A 38 5.80 -0.44 7.56
CA LYS A 38 6.24 -0.17 8.94
C LYS A 38 7.01 1.16 9.00
N ALA A 39 7.99 1.36 8.12
CA ALA A 39 8.76 2.60 8.04
C ALA A 39 7.86 3.82 7.79
N GLY A 40 6.91 3.73 6.85
CA GLY A 40 5.95 4.80 6.58
C GLY A 40 5.10 5.18 7.79
N LYS A 41 4.64 4.20 8.57
CA LYS A 41 3.90 4.45 9.81
C LYS A 41 4.77 5.14 10.87
N GLU A 42 6.01 4.70 11.05
CA GLU A 42 6.96 5.30 12.00
C GLU A 42 7.32 6.74 11.61
N GLU A 43 7.47 7.00 10.30
CA GLU A 43 7.68 8.34 9.74
C GLU A 43 6.41 9.21 9.64
N LYS A 44 5.28 8.74 10.16
CA LYS A 44 3.96 9.42 10.14
C LYS A 44 3.44 9.75 8.73
N VAL A 45 3.85 8.96 7.73
CA VAL A 45 3.32 9.02 6.37
C VAL A 45 2.10 8.11 6.27
N LYS A 46 1.00 8.60 5.70
CA LYS A 46 -0.20 7.78 5.44
C LYS A 46 0.18 6.66 4.47
N VAL A 47 -0.08 5.40 4.84
CA VAL A 47 0.19 4.24 3.98
C VAL A 47 -1.10 3.66 3.45
N LEU A 48 -1.14 3.42 2.14
CA LEU A 48 -2.26 2.83 1.41
C LEU A 48 -1.79 1.57 0.67
N GLY A 49 -2.73 0.72 0.28
CA GLY A 49 -2.45 -0.53 -0.42
C GLY A 49 -3.55 -0.88 -1.42
N THR A 50 -3.51 -2.10 -1.96
CA THR A 50 -4.38 -2.53 -3.07
C THR A 50 -5.87 -2.40 -2.80
N ILE A 51 -6.34 -2.69 -1.59
CA ILE A 51 -7.78 -2.56 -1.25
C ILE A 51 -8.23 -1.11 -1.42
N TRP A 52 -7.45 -0.14 -0.90
CA TRP A 52 -7.77 1.27 -1.08
C TRP A 52 -7.77 1.68 -2.56
N ILE A 53 -6.87 1.14 -3.39
CA ILE A 53 -6.90 1.40 -4.83
C ILE A 53 -8.25 0.97 -5.41
N ILE A 54 -8.70 -0.25 -5.09
CA ILE A 54 -9.96 -0.79 -5.58
C ILE A 54 -11.13 0.07 -5.08
N ASP A 55 -11.13 0.49 -3.82
CA ASP A 55 -12.16 1.40 -3.28
C ASP A 55 -12.22 2.73 -4.04
N GLU A 56 -11.07 3.33 -4.38
CA GLU A 56 -11.06 4.56 -5.18
C GLU A 56 -11.49 4.30 -6.63
N LEU A 57 -11.17 3.15 -7.23
CA LEU A 57 -11.65 2.81 -8.58
C LEU A 57 -13.18 2.69 -8.62
N ILE A 58 -13.79 2.09 -7.59
CA ILE A 58 -15.25 2.02 -7.44
C ILE A 58 -15.83 3.42 -7.26
N LYS A 59 -15.29 4.19 -6.31
CA LYS A 59 -15.75 5.54 -5.97
C LYS A 59 -15.72 6.50 -7.17
N HIS A 60 -14.75 6.32 -8.07
CA HIS A 60 -14.61 7.11 -9.29
C HIS A 60 -15.35 6.51 -10.51
N ASN A 61 -16.16 5.45 -10.31
CA ASN A 61 -16.91 4.74 -11.35
C ASN A 61 -16.02 4.21 -12.49
N ILE A 62 -14.77 3.85 -12.18
CA ILE A 62 -13.84 3.23 -13.14
C ILE A 62 -14.13 1.73 -13.26
N ILE A 63 -14.53 1.11 -12.14
CA ILE A 63 -15.05 -0.26 -12.08
C ILE A 63 -16.33 -0.29 -11.25
N THR A 64 -17.14 -1.30 -11.49
CA THR A 64 -18.32 -1.64 -10.69
C THR A 64 -17.94 -2.46 -9.46
N GLN A 65 -18.90 -2.58 -8.54
CA GLN A 65 -18.76 -3.45 -7.37
C GLN A 65 -18.58 -4.92 -7.76
N ASP A 66 -19.32 -5.40 -8.77
CA ASP A 66 -19.21 -6.78 -9.27
C ASP A 66 -17.83 -7.07 -9.86
N GLU A 67 -17.31 -6.18 -10.71
CA GLU A 67 -15.95 -6.28 -11.27
C GLU A 67 -14.88 -6.28 -10.17
N SER A 68 -15.10 -5.50 -9.09
CA SER A 68 -14.18 -5.51 -7.94
C SER A 68 -14.15 -6.87 -7.24
N MET A 69 -15.31 -7.54 -7.12
CA MET A 69 -15.42 -8.86 -6.50
C MET A 69 -14.80 -9.95 -7.36
N GLU A 70 -14.98 -9.90 -8.67
CA GLU A 70 -14.27 -10.77 -9.61
C GLU A 70 -12.75 -10.60 -9.47
N ALA A 71 -12.26 -9.37 -9.44
CA ALA A 71 -10.84 -9.09 -9.24
C ALA A 71 -10.32 -9.63 -7.91
N TYR A 72 -11.07 -9.47 -6.80
CA TYR A 72 -10.70 -10.04 -5.50
C TYR A 72 -10.64 -11.56 -5.53
N ASN A 73 -11.59 -12.23 -6.18
CA ASN A 73 -11.59 -13.67 -6.36
C ASN A 73 -10.34 -14.13 -7.13
N MET A 74 -10.03 -13.49 -8.25
CA MET A 74 -8.82 -13.77 -9.02
C MET A 74 -7.55 -13.58 -8.17
N MET A 75 -7.47 -12.51 -7.38
CA MET A 75 -6.32 -12.27 -6.50
C MET A 75 -6.18 -13.37 -5.44
N LYS A 76 -7.30 -13.86 -4.90
CA LYS A 76 -7.34 -14.92 -3.88
C LYS A 76 -6.88 -16.26 -4.46
N GLU A 77 -7.37 -16.62 -5.64
CA GLU A 77 -6.94 -17.82 -6.39
C GLU A 77 -5.45 -17.77 -6.71
N ASN A 78 -4.94 -16.58 -7.06
CA ASN A 78 -3.51 -16.34 -7.31
C ASN A 78 -2.68 -16.15 -6.02
N LYS A 79 -3.23 -16.51 -4.85
CA LYS A 79 -2.54 -16.51 -3.55
C LYS A 79 -1.93 -15.16 -3.17
N ARG A 80 -2.53 -14.06 -3.63
CA ARG A 80 -2.12 -12.72 -3.18
C ARG A 80 -2.32 -12.59 -1.68
N ARG A 81 -1.39 -11.88 -1.03
CA ARG A 81 -1.45 -11.62 0.41
C ARG A 81 -2.14 -10.27 0.62
N LEU A 82 -3.46 -10.30 0.71
CA LEU A 82 -4.27 -9.14 1.10
C LEU A 82 -4.85 -9.36 2.50
N PRO A 83 -5.16 -8.29 3.24
CA PRO A 83 -5.90 -8.40 4.49
C PRO A 83 -7.37 -8.70 4.18
N TRP A 84 -7.67 -9.95 3.80
CA TRP A 84 -8.97 -10.40 3.30
C TRP A 84 -10.15 -10.07 4.20
N LYS A 85 -9.93 -9.93 5.51
CA LYS A 85 -10.95 -9.52 6.49
C LYS A 85 -11.44 -8.08 6.32
N LEU A 86 -10.71 -7.25 5.59
CA LEU A 86 -11.13 -5.87 5.27
C LEU A 86 -11.99 -5.82 4.01
N ILE A 87 -12.03 -6.91 3.24
CA ILE A 87 -12.85 -7.05 2.05
C ILE A 87 -14.14 -7.70 2.52
N GLU A 88 -15.04 -6.89 3.05
CA GLU A 88 -16.42 -7.26 3.32
C GLU A 88 -17.30 -6.41 2.39
N LEU A 89 -18.07 -7.09 1.53
CA LEU A 89 -19.23 -6.55 0.84
C LEU A 89 -20.44 -7.35 1.30
#